data_AF-A0AAD5NTB2-F1
#
_entry.id   AF-A0AAD5NTB2-F1
#
_cell.length_a   1.000
_cell.length_b   1.000
_cell.length_c   1.000
_cell.angle_alpha   90.00
_cell.angle_beta   90.00
_cell.angle_gamma   90.00
#
_symmetry.space_group_name_H-M   'P 1'
#
loop_
_entity.id
_entity.type
_entity.pdbx_description
1 polymer ?
#
loop_
_entity_poly.entity_id
_entity_poly.type
_entity_poly.pdbx_seq_one_letter_code
_entity_poly.pdbx_strand_id
1 'polypeptide(L)'
;MGVQSEDVVISSKTGVKSRIFIPKINGPDRKLPVFVHYHCRGFCVGSALCIRSKIMFTSLVSKANIIAISIEYRLAPKHSLPIAYEDSWAGLEWVATHSNGLGSDPWLNDHADFGWVFLGGESVGANIAHFVSVRAGSAIMGLTG
;
A
#
# COMPACT_ATOMS: atom_id res chain seq x y z
N MET A 1 20.07 -11.83 3.18
CA MET A 1 18.67 -11.37 3.03
C MET A 1 18.68 -10.19 2.08
N GLY A 2 17.86 -10.21 1.04
CA GLY A 2 17.96 -9.30 -0.12
C GLY A 2 16.65 -8.60 -0.47
N VAL A 3 15.93 -8.09 0.54
CA VAL A 3 14.75 -7.25 0.32
C VAL A 3 15.21 -5.81 0.09
N GLN A 4 14.71 -5.20 -0.97
CA GLN A 4 14.89 -3.78 -1.26
C GLN A 4 13.65 -3.02 -0.82
N SER A 5 13.82 -1.74 -0.47
CA SER A 5 12.71 -0.88 -0.08
C SER A 5 12.94 0.55 -0.55
N GLU A 6 11.90 1.20 -1.04
CA GLU A 6 11.94 2.59 -1.53
C GLU A 6 10.72 3.37 -1.04
N ASP A 7 10.92 4.66 -0.76
CA ASP A 7 9.86 5.60 -0.41
C ASP A 7 9.44 6.36 -1.67
N VAL A 8 8.16 6.27 -2.02
CA VAL A 8 7.60 6.92 -3.22
C VAL A 8 6.52 7.93 -2.83
N VAL A 9 6.34 8.94 -3.66
CA VAL A 9 5.25 9.92 -3.52
C VAL A 9 4.08 9.46 -4.38
N ILE A 10 2.96 9.14 -3.73
CA ILE A 10 1.72 8.72 -4.38
C ILE A 10 0.99 9.93 -4.99
N SER A 11 0.93 11.03 -4.24
CA SER A 11 0.24 12.24 -4.68
C SER A 11 1.03 13.47 -4.29
N SER A 12 1.51 14.20 -5.30
CA SER A 12 2.17 15.49 -5.10
C SER A 12 1.24 16.55 -4.51
N LYS A 13 -0.07 16.45 -4.79
CA LYS A 13 -1.09 17.38 -4.30
C LYS A 13 -1.32 17.27 -2.79
N THR A 14 -1.41 16.04 -2.27
CA THR A 14 -1.71 15.79 -0.85
C THR A 14 -0.47 15.46 -0.03
N GLY A 15 0.65 15.16 -0.70
CA GLY A 15 1.90 14.74 -0.05
C GLY A 15 1.85 13.29 0.47
N VAL A 16 0.84 12.50 0.08
CA VAL A 16 0.73 11.09 0.46
C VAL A 16 1.90 10.31 -0.14
N LYS A 17 2.49 9.46 0.69
CA LYS A 17 3.64 8.63 0.34
C LYS A 17 3.34 7.17 0.59
N SER A 18 4.22 6.30 0.13
CA SER A 18 4.27 4.92 0.58
C SER A 18 5.69 4.43 0.62
N ARG A 19 5.91 3.35 1.38
CA ARG A 19 7.12 2.54 1.24
C ARG A 19 6.78 1.23 0.54
N ILE A 20 7.49 0.96 -0.55
CA ILE A 20 7.42 -0.29 -1.29
C ILE A 20 8.53 -1.21 -0.79
N PHE A 21 8.25 -2.50 -0.67
CA PHE A 21 9.19 -3.54 -0.31
C PHE A 21 9.11 -4.67 -1.33
N ILE A 22 10.25 -5.03 -1.91
CA ILE A 22 10.36 -6.06 -2.94
C ILE A 22 11.44 -7.08 -2.53
N PRO A 23 11.17 -8.39 -2.58
CA PRO A 23 12.19 -9.39 -2.31
C PRO A 23 13.15 -9.46 -3.50
N LYS A 24 14.28 -10.13 -3.35
CA LYS A 24 15.13 -10.44 -4.51
C LYS A 24 14.33 -11.32 -5.49
N ILE A 25 14.08 -10.80 -6.69
CA ILE A 25 13.38 -11.52 -7.74
C ILE A 25 14.40 -12.22 -8.64
N ASN A 26 14.22 -13.53 -8.82
CA ASN A 26 15.04 -14.33 -9.72
C ASN A 26 14.24 -14.54 -11.02
N GLY A 27 14.66 -13.86 -12.09
CA GLY A 27 14.04 -13.95 -13.41
C GLY A 27 13.17 -12.74 -13.76
N PRO A 28 13.23 -12.23 -15.01
CA PRO A 28 12.54 -11.00 -15.41
C PRO A 28 11.01 -11.14 -15.41
N ASP A 29 10.48 -12.33 -15.69
CA ASP A 29 9.03 -12.54 -15.87
C ASP A 29 8.29 -12.94 -14.59
N ARG A 30 8.99 -13.01 -13.46
CA ARG A 30 8.38 -13.46 -12.20
C ARG A 30 7.59 -12.32 -11.57
N LYS A 31 6.27 -12.40 -11.66
CA LYS A 31 5.33 -11.55 -10.92
C LYS A 31 5.02 -12.11 -9.53
N LEU A 32 4.79 -11.22 -8.55
CA LEU A 32 4.51 -11.56 -7.17
C LEU A 32 3.20 -10.91 -6.69
N PRO A 33 2.42 -11.56 -5.82
CA PRO A 33 1.23 -10.95 -5.24
C PRO A 33 1.52 -9.63 -4.53
N VAL A 34 0.54 -8.72 -4.56
CA VAL A 34 0.63 -7.39 -3.94
C VAL A 34 -0.09 -7.39 -2.60
N PHE A 35 0.58 -6.91 -1.56
CA PHE A 35 -0.02 -6.63 -0.27
C PHE A 35 0.01 -5.13 0.02
N VAL A 36 -1.15 -4.49 0.02
CA VAL A 36 -1.30 -3.08 0.40
C VAL A 36 -1.63 -3.02 1.89
N HIS A 37 -0.77 -2.32 2.61
CA HIS A 37 -0.77 -2.25 4.06
C HIS A 37 -1.09 -0.84 4.57
N TYR A 38 -1.91 -0.79 5.62
CA TYR A 38 -2.22 0.43 6.38
C TYR A 38 -1.78 0.26 7.83
N HIS A 39 -0.92 1.15 8.33
CA HIS A 39 -0.34 0.99 9.65
C HIS A 39 -1.34 1.26 10.80
N CYS A 40 -1.15 0.61 11.94
CA CYS A 40 -1.84 0.98 13.19
C CYS A 40 -1.36 2.32 13.74
N ARG A 41 -2.22 3.04 14.51
CA ARG A 41 -1.93 3.95 15.66
C ARG A 41 -2.98 5.07 15.85
N GLY A 42 -4.25 4.69 15.92
CA GLY A 42 -5.31 5.61 16.38
C GLY A 42 -5.59 6.80 15.47
N PHE A 43 -5.20 6.74 14.18
CA PHE A 43 -5.22 7.86 13.22
C PHE A 43 -4.33 9.06 13.59
N CYS A 44 -3.64 9.04 14.74
CA CYS A 44 -2.94 10.22 15.28
C CYS A 44 -1.43 10.05 15.35
N VAL A 45 -0.93 8.81 15.37
CA VAL A 45 0.50 8.52 15.53
C VAL A 45 0.91 7.53 14.44
N GLY A 46 2.20 7.38 14.18
CA GLY A 46 2.73 6.32 13.32
C GLY A 46 3.31 6.78 12.01
N SER A 47 3.87 5.82 11.30
CA SER A 47 4.39 6.01 9.95
C SER A 47 4.70 4.65 9.33
N ALA A 48 4.25 4.43 8.10
CA ALA A 48 4.72 3.42 7.16
C ALA A 48 6.24 3.51 6.94
N LEU A 49 6.80 4.71 7.07
CA LEU A 49 8.21 4.99 6.79
C LEU A 49 9.13 4.75 8.01
N CYS A 50 8.58 4.36 9.17
CA CYS A 50 9.39 4.12 10.37
C CYS A 50 10.23 2.83 10.31
N ILE A 51 11.25 2.76 11.15
CA ILE A 51 12.17 1.60 11.22
C ILE A 51 11.46 0.30 11.60
N ARG A 52 10.41 0.37 12.45
CA ARG A 52 9.64 -0.80 12.86
C ARG A 52 8.92 -1.45 11.68
N SER A 53 8.25 -0.63 10.87
CA SER A 53 7.61 -1.07 9.62
C SER A 53 8.65 -1.68 8.69
N LYS A 54 9.81 -1.03 8.52
CA LYS A 54 10.90 -1.56 7.69
C LYS A 54 11.35 -2.96 8.12
N ILE A 55 11.60 -3.18 9.41
CA ILE A 55 12.05 -4.48 9.93
C ILE A 55 10.96 -5.55 9.73
N MET A 56 9.71 -5.23 10.05
CA MET A 56 8.58 -6.14 9.90
C MET A 56 8.40 -6.58 8.44
N PHE A 57 8.31 -5.62 7.52
CA PHE A 57 8.09 -5.91 6.10
C PHE A 57 9.28 -6.58 5.44
N THR A 58 10.52 -6.29 5.87
CA THR A 58 11.71 -7.02 5.41
C THR A 58 11.59 -8.53 5.71
N SER A 59 11.09 -8.90 6.88
CA SER A 59 10.88 -10.32 7.22
C SER A 59 9.70 -10.91 6.46
N LEU A 60 8.57 -10.19 6.40
CA LEU A 60 7.34 -10.67 5.76
C LEU A 60 7.54 -10.92 4.27
N VAL A 61 8.05 -9.91 3.55
CA VAL A 61 8.27 -9.97 2.09
C VAL A 61 9.23 -11.09 1.72
N SER A 62 10.32 -11.28 2.48
CA SER A 62 11.27 -12.34 2.22
C SER A 62 10.71 -13.75 2.44
N LYS A 63 9.74 -13.91 3.33
CA LYS A 63 9.16 -15.24 3.68
C LYS A 63 7.95 -15.57 2.80
N ALA A 64 7.10 -14.59 2.54
CA ALA A 64 5.86 -14.78 1.78
C ALA A 64 6.05 -14.64 0.26
N ASN A 65 7.20 -14.13 -0.21
CA ASN A 65 7.43 -13.83 -1.63
C ASN A 65 6.32 -12.94 -2.22
N ILE A 66 6.09 -11.80 -1.57
CA ILE A 66 5.10 -10.80 -1.96
C ILE A 66 5.76 -9.44 -2.13
N ILE A 67 5.14 -8.54 -2.89
CA ILE A 67 5.46 -7.11 -2.85
C ILE A 67 4.57 -6.47 -1.80
N ALA A 68 5.17 -5.76 -0.83
CA ALA A 68 4.40 -5.04 0.18
C ALA A 68 4.47 -3.54 -0.05
N ILE A 69 3.32 -2.85 0.05
CA ILE A 69 3.18 -1.41 -0.15
C ILE A 69 2.52 -0.85 1.10
N SER A 70 3.28 -0.15 1.93
CA SER A 70 2.74 0.46 3.15
C SER A 70 2.40 1.93 2.88
N ILE A 71 1.13 2.30 2.99
CA ILE A 71 0.63 3.65 2.71
C ILE A 71 0.85 4.57 3.92
N GLU A 72 1.43 5.75 3.68
CA GLU A 72 1.62 6.84 4.64
C GLU A 72 0.45 7.83 4.53
N TYR A 73 -0.67 7.52 5.19
CA TYR A 73 -1.83 8.40 5.24
C TYR A 73 -1.62 9.54 6.25
N ARG A 74 -2.28 10.68 6.04
CA ARG A 74 -2.15 11.85 6.94
C ARG A 74 -2.87 11.62 8.27
N LEU A 75 -2.28 12.18 9.34
CA LEU A 75 -2.70 11.94 10.72
C LEU A 75 -3.46 13.12 11.34
N ALA A 76 -4.39 12.77 12.22
CA ALA A 76 -5.04 13.70 13.15
C ALA A 76 -4.07 14.16 14.26
N PRO A 77 -4.32 15.32 14.91
CA PRO A 77 -5.44 16.23 14.69
C PRO A 77 -5.27 17.15 13.47
N LYS A 78 -4.06 17.26 12.91
CA LYS A 78 -3.76 18.14 11.77
C LYS A 78 -4.62 17.83 10.55
N HIS A 79 -4.91 16.55 10.33
CA HIS A 79 -5.81 16.06 9.31
C HIS A 79 -6.83 15.11 9.95
N SER A 80 -7.98 15.64 10.34
CA SER A 80 -9.06 14.85 10.93
C SER A 80 -9.69 13.90 9.92
N LEU A 81 -10.42 12.89 10.40
CA LEU A 81 -11.21 12.02 9.53
C LEU A 81 -12.21 12.86 8.70
N PRO A 82 -12.45 12.50 7.42
CA PRO A 82 -12.12 11.24 6.77
C PRO A 82 -10.77 11.18 6.03
N ILE A 83 -9.87 12.17 6.20
CA ILE A 83 -8.65 12.31 5.38
C ILE A 83 -7.80 11.02 5.33
N ALA A 84 -7.65 10.31 6.46
CA ALA A 84 -6.88 9.05 6.48
C ALA A 84 -7.48 7.99 5.54
N TYR A 85 -8.80 7.91 5.41
CA TYR A 85 -9.47 7.01 4.49
C TYR A 85 -9.33 7.46 3.04
N GLU A 86 -9.43 8.77 2.78
CA GLU A 86 -9.25 9.33 1.44
C GLU A 86 -7.83 9.12 0.92
N ASP A 87 -6.82 9.37 1.76
CA ASP A 87 -5.42 9.13 1.42
C ASP A 87 -5.15 7.65 1.16
N SER A 88 -5.77 6.78 1.97
CA SER A 88 -5.64 5.32 1.83
C SER A 88 -6.33 4.79 0.58
N TRP A 89 -7.47 5.38 0.20
CA TRP A 89 -8.15 5.12 -1.05
C TRP A 89 -7.32 5.60 -2.24
N ALA A 90 -6.82 6.83 -2.22
CA ALA A 90 -5.94 7.37 -3.25
C ALA A 90 -4.65 6.53 -3.39
N GLY A 91 -4.14 5.98 -2.28
CA GLY A 91 -3.04 5.02 -2.29
C GLY A 91 -3.37 3.73 -3.04
N LEU A 92 -4.55 3.15 -2.82
CA LEU A 92 -4.98 1.97 -3.58
C LEU A 92 -5.21 2.30 -5.06
N GLU A 93 -5.83 3.44 -5.38
CA GLU A 93 -6.02 3.88 -6.76
C GLU A 93 -4.67 4.02 -7.47
N TRP A 94 -3.68 4.64 -6.81
CA TRP A 94 -2.33 4.76 -7.34
C TRP A 94 -1.70 3.39 -7.60
N VAL A 95 -1.82 2.44 -6.66
CA VAL A 95 -1.35 1.06 -6.86
C VAL A 95 -2.04 0.44 -8.09
N ALA A 96 -3.34 0.61 -8.25
CA ALA A 96 -4.10 0.06 -9.36
C ALA A 96 -3.70 0.64 -10.74
N THR A 97 -3.15 1.86 -10.81
CA THR A 97 -2.68 2.43 -12.09
C THR A 97 -1.52 1.65 -12.71
N HIS A 98 -0.83 0.80 -11.94
CA HIS A 98 0.29 -0.03 -12.41
C HIS A 98 -0.19 -1.37 -12.99
N SER A 99 -1.49 -1.68 -12.94
CA SER A 99 -2.05 -2.97 -13.37
C SER A 99 -1.83 -3.30 -14.85
N ASN A 100 -1.63 -2.29 -15.68
CA ASN A 100 -1.31 -2.42 -17.10
C ASN A 100 0.18 -2.19 -17.41
N GLY A 101 1.04 -2.06 -16.39
CA GLY A 101 2.46 -1.78 -16.54
C GLY A 101 2.80 -0.34 -16.96
N LEU A 102 1.84 0.59 -16.90
CA LEU A 102 2.02 2.00 -17.30
C LEU A 102 2.03 2.96 -16.11
N GLY A 103 2.08 2.45 -14.88
CA GLY A 103 2.14 3.29 -13.70
C GLY A 103 3.50 3.96 -13.52
N SER A 104 3.61 4.84 -12.54
CA SER A 104 4.84 5.63 -12.31
C SER A 104 5.99 4.83 -11.68
N ASP A 105 5.70 3.71 -11.02
CA ASP A 105 6.69 2.90 -10.30
C ASP A 105 7.10 1.63 -11.08
N PRO A 106 8.38 1.49 -11.46
CA PRO A 106 8.84 0.36 -12.26
C PRO A 106 8.79 -0.97 -11.49
N TRP A 107 8.98 -1.00 -10.17
CA TRP A 107 8.90 -2.26 -9.42
C TRP A 107 7.50 -2.86 -9.48
N LEU A 108 6.46 -2.02 -9.37
CA LEU A 108 5.08 -2.48 -9.52
C LEU A 108 4.79 -2.89 -10.97
N ASN A 109 5.19 -2.10 -11.96
CA ASN A 109 4.97 -2.44 -13.37
C ASN A 109 5.62 -3.78 -13.75
N ASP A 110 6.88 -3.98 -13.33
CA ASP A 110 7.71 -5.09 -13.79
C ASP A 110 7.49 -6.36 -12.97
N HIS A 111 7.04 -6.25 -11.71
CA HIS A 111 7.06 -7.39 -10.79
C HIS A 111 5.77 -7.65 -10.01
N ALA A 112 4.76 -6.79 -10.08
CA ALA A 112 3.50 -7.04 -9.39
C ALA A 112 2.55 -7.94 -10.20
N ASP A 113 1.94 -8.91 -9.52
CA ASP A 113 0.80 -9.69 -10.01
C ASP A 113 -0.49 -9.07 -9.47
N PHE A 114 -1.15 -8.27 -10.31
CA PHE A 114 -2.43 -7.63 -9.98
C PHE A 114 -3.63 -8.59 -10.03
N GLY A 115 -3.43 -9.85 -10.44
CA GLY A 115 -4.43 -10.90 -10.24
C GLY A 115 -4.57 -11.30 -8.76
N TRP A 116 -3.58 -10.95 -7.92
CA TRP A 116 -3.52 -11.29 -6.51
C TRP A 116 -3.18 -10.07 -5.65
N VAL A 117 -4.21 -9.28 -5.31
CA VAL A 117 -4.09 -8.09 -4.45
C VAL A 117 -4.75 -8.35 -3.10
N PHE A 118 -4.00 -8.16 -2.03
CA PHE A 118 -4.46 -8.29 -0.65
C PHE A 118 -4.41 -6.93 0.05
N LEU A 119 -5.45 -6.62 0.82
CA LEU A 119 -5.54 -5.43 1.65
C LEU A 119 -5.44 -5.83 3.13
N GLY A 120 -4.65 -5.12 3.92
CA GLY A 120 -4.56 -5.42 5.35
C GLY A 120 -3.93 -4.30 6.18
N GLY A 121 -3.94 -4.51 7.50
CA GLY A 121 -3.40 -3.58 8.47
C GLY A 121 -3.71 -4.05 9.89
N GLU A 122 -3.15 -3.39 10.90
CA GLU A 122 -3.42 -3.73 12.30
C GLU A 122 -4.31 -2.69 12.98
N SER A 123 -5.30 -3.13 13.77
CA SER A 123 -6.21 -2.25 14.53
C SER A 123 -6.87 -1.18 13.65
N VAL A 124 -6.54 0.10 13.81
CA VAL A 124 -7.03 1.18 12.93
C VAL A 124 -6.67 0.93 11.46
N GLY A 125 -5.50 0.36 11.18
CA GLY A 125 -5.12 -0.05 9.83
C GLY A 125 -6.07 -1.11 9.24
N ALA A 126 -6.57 -2.03 10.07
CA ALA A 126 -7.57 -3.02 9.64
C ALA A 126 -8.93 -2.37 9.35
N ASN A 127 -9.30 -1.34 10.11
CA ASN A 127 -10.51 -0.56 9.84
C ASN A 127 -10.40 0.18 8.49
N ILE A 128 -9.25 0.81 8.21
CA ILE A 128 -8.97 1.42 6.90
C ILE A 128 -9.01 0.37 5.78
N ALA A 129 -8.33 -0.77 5.96
CA ALA A 129 -8.32 -1.85 4.98
C ALA A 129 -9.74 -2.33 4.65
N HIS A 130 -10.58 -2.49 5.68
CA HIS A 130 -11.99 -2.84 5.51
C HIS A 130 -12.76 -1.78 4.71
N PHE A 131 -12.66 -0.51 5.10
CA PHE A 131 -13.31 0.59 4.40
C PHE A 131 -12.91 0.64 2.91
N VAL A 132 -11.61 0.57 2.63
CA VAL A 132 -11.07 0.58 1.26
C VAL A 132 -11.57 -0.62 0.46
N SER A 133 -11.59 -1.82 1.06
CA SER A 133 -12.09 -3.04 0.40
C SER A 133 -13.56 -2.92 0.01
N VAL A 134 -14.40 -2.43 0.92
CA VAL A 134 -15.84 -2.22 0.65
C VAL A 134 -16.02 -1.19 -0.46
N ARG A 135 -15.29 -0.06 -0.40
CA ARG A 135 -15.35 0.98 -1.44
C ARG A 135 -14.93 0.44 -2.82
N ALA A 136 -13.87 -0.37 -2.88
CA ALA A 136 -13.43 -1.01 -4.13
C ALA A 136 -14.51 -1.93 -4.71
N GLY A 137 -15.15 -2.74 -3.87
CA GLY A 137 -16.27 -3.61 -4.30
C GLY A 137 -17.49 -2.83 -4.78
N SER A 138 -17.88 -1.77 -4.06
CA SER A 138 -19.03 -0.93 -4.44
C SER A 138 -18.80 -0.17 -5.75
N ALA A 139 -17.57 0.28 -6.02
CA ALA A 139 -17.22 0.93 -7.28
C ALA A 139 -17.42 -0.02 -8.48
N ILE A 140 -17.11 -1.31 -8.33
CA ILE A 140 -17.36 -2.34 -9.34
C ILE A 140 -18.87 -2.55 -9.55
N MET A 141 -19.67 -2.45 -8.49
CA MET A 141 -21.13 -2.57 -8.56
C MET A 141 -21.83 -1.31 -9.08
N GLY A 142 -21.11 -0.22 -9.35
CA GLY A 142 -21.70 1.06 -9.76
C GLY A 142 -22.49 1.76 -8.66
N LEU A 143 -22.30 1.35 -7.40
CA LEU A 143 -22.94 1.95 -6.23
C LEU A 143 -22.04 3.07 -5.71
N THR A 144 -22.30 4.31 -6.14
CA THR A 144 -21.63 5.49 -5.57
C THR A 144 -22.34 5.87 -4.27
N GLY A 145 -21.70 5.59 -3.14
CA GLY A 145 -22.07 6.15 -1.83
C GLY A 145 -21.55 7.57 -1.65
#